data_AF-G0EED8-F1
#
_entry.id   AF-G0EED8-F1
#
_cell.length_a   1.000
_cell.length_b   1.000
_cell.length_c   1.000
_cell.angle_alpha   90.00
_cell.angle_beta   90.00
_cell.angle_gamma   90.00
#
_symmetry.space_group_name_H-M   'P 1'
#
loop_
_entity.id
_entity.type
_entity.pdbx_description
1 polymer ?
#
loop_
_entity_poly.entity_id
_entity_poly.type
_entity_poly.pdbx_seq_one_letter_code
_entity_poly.pdbx_strand_id
1 'polypeptide(L)'
;MARGCGLSSLKTGLIVGTCRGAMNIQASHSSTLEFSSENMVTVRGDCIVCIGLKIGLHKWCEEGKACIEIIVMPPPWRGDKPKRIVIKCLYAGPARSNNLVARRSEYVDSRTLASQCNMAADDIPNDTKRVLADPFTLVYIISRCISSSSASK
;
A
#
# COMPACT_ATOMS: atom_id res chain seq x y z
N MET A 1 -23.43 33.66 24.63
CA MET A 1 -22.13 33.05 24.28
C MET A 1 -22.38 31.67 23.69
N ALA A 2 -22.50 31.59 22.36
CA ALA A 2 -22.61 30.30 21.68
C ALA A 2 -21.25 29.61 21.72
N ARG A 3 -21.18 28.44 22.38
CA ARG A 3 -20.02 27.55 22.28
C ARG A 3 -19.95 27.09 20.83
N GLY A 4 -19.01 27.66 20.07
CA GLY A 4 -18.73 27.21 18.71
C GLY A 4 -18.43 25.72 18.76
N CYS A 5 -19.32 24.91 18.19
CA CYS A 5 -19.07 23.50 17.95
C CYS A 5 -17.93 23.47 16.93
N GLY A 6 -16.70 23.29 17.41
CA GLY A 6 -15.54 23.11 16.56
C GLY A 6 -15.71 21.81 15.80
N LEU A 7 -16.30 21.89 14.60
CA LEU A 7 -16.22 20.84 13.60
C LEU A 7 -14.74 20.70 13.25
N SER A 8 -14.07 19.82 13.99
CA SER A 8 -12.71 19.41 13.78
C SER A 8 -12.63 18.90 12.33
N SER A 9 -11.99 19.66 11.43
CA SER A 9 -12.04 19.38 10.01
C SER A 9 -11.42 18.01 9.73
N LEU A 10 -12.17 17.14 9.06
CA LEU A 10 -11.67 15.85 8.59
C LEU A 10 -10.51 16.12 7.63
N LYS A 11 -9.32 15.62 7.95
CA LYS A 11 -8.20 15.65 6.99
C LYS A 11 -8.22 14.34 6.21
N THR A 12 -8.10 14.47 4.90
CA THR A 12 -8.05 13.35 3.97
C THR A 12 -6.70 13.28 3.27
N GLY A 13 -6.21 12.07 3.05
CA GLY A 13 -5.05 11.80 2.22
C GLY A 13 -5.38 10.86 1.06
N LEU A 14 -4.65 11.01 -0.03
CA LEU A 14 -4.76 10.21 -1.25
C LEU A 14 -3.37 10.05 -1.86
N ILE A 15 -2.95 8.81 -2.10
CA ILE A 15 -1.70 8.50 -2.81
C ILE A 15 -2.06 7.59 -3.96
N VAL A 16 -1.61 7.93 -5.16
CA VAL A 16 -1.77 7.13 -6.37
C VAL A 16 -0.39 6.87 -6.95
N GLY A 17 -0.06 5.58 -7.09
CA GLY A 17 1.21 5.14 -7.65
C GLY A 17 1.04 4.02 -8.66
N THR A 18 2.06 3.83 -9.48
CA THR A 18 2.18 2.73 -10.42
C THR A 18 3.50 2.00 -10.22
N CYS A 19 3.48 0.70 -10.46
CA CYS A 19 4.65 -0.16 -10.43
C CYS A 19 4.37 -1.37 -11.35
N ARG A 20 5.29 -2.33 -11.37
CA ARG A 20 5.15 -3.54 -12.17
C ARG A 20 5.55 -4.79 -11.40
N GLY A 21 5.09 -5.93 -11.90
CA GLY A 21 5.55 -7.24 -11.46
C GLY A 21 7.02 -7.51 -11.81
N ALA A 22 7.55 -8.62 -11.32
CA ALA A 22 8.91 -9.08 -11.59
C ALA A 22 9.09 -10.56 -11.22
N MET A 23 9.99 -11.23 -11.94
CA MET A 23 10.24 -12.67 -11.85
C MET A 23 10.44 -13.21 -10.43
N ASN A 24 11.14 -12.48 -9.56
CA ASN A 24 11.50 -12.95 -8.21
C ASN A 24 10.50 -12.50 -7.12
N ILE A 25 9.33 -11.98 -7.47
CA ILE A 25 8.31 -11.61 -6.49
C ILE A 25 7.71 -12.87 -5.87
N GLN A 26 7.96 -13.05 -4.57
CA GLN A 26 7.40 -14.16 -3.78
C GLN A 26 6.18 -13.73 -2.96
N ALA A 27 6.20 -12.51 -2.42
CA ALA A 27 5.17 -11.99 -1.54
C ALA A 27 4.80 -12.99 -0.41
N SER A 28 5.79 -13.44 0.35
CA SER A 28 5.62 -14.46 1.40
C SER A 28 5.90 -13.93 2.81
N HIS A 29 6.26 -12.66 2.96
CA HIS A 29 6.49 -12.10 4.29
C HIS A 29 5.19 -11.96 5.09
N SER A 30 5.22 -12.40 6.36
CA SER A 30 4.04 -12.55 7.21
C SER A 30 3.64 -11.31 8.01
N SER A 31 4.36 -10.21 7.87
CA SER A 31 4.04 -8.99 8.63
C SER A 31 4.14 -7.69 7.84
N THR A 32 4.62 -7.76 6.60
CA THR A 32 4.79 -6.58 5.76
C THR A 32 4.48 -6.89 4.31
N LEU A 33 4.13 -5.82 3.58
CA LEU A 33 4.00 -5.79 2.14
C LEU A 33 4.67 -4.50 1.64
N GLU A 34 5.58 -4.61 0.68
CA GLU A 34 6.38 -3.49 0.17
C GLU A 34 6.11 -3.22 -1.32
N PHE A 35 5.94 -1.95 -1.64
CA PHE A 35 6.02 -1.39 -2.98
C PHE A 35 7.38 -0.70 -3.14
N SER A 36 8.25 -1.27 -3.96
CA SER A 36 9.64 -0.83 -4.07
C SER A 36 9.85 0.08 -5.28
N SER A 37 10.61 1.16 -5.11
CA SER A 37 11.10 2.03 -6.19
C SER A 37 12.28 1.41 -6.96
N GLU A 38 12.93 0.40 -6.39
CA GLU A 38 14.00 -0.34 -7.06
C GLU A 38 13.48 -1.04 -8.31
N ASN A 39 14.34 -1.22 -9.30
CA ASN A 39 13.97 -1.85 -10.59
C ASN A 39 14.24 -3.35 -10.65
N MET A 40 14.72 -3.93 -9.54
CA MET A 40 15.03 -5.35 -9.41
C MET A 40 14.68 -5.82 -8.01
N VAL A 41 14.33 -7.09 -7.90
CA VAL A 41 14.09 -7.78 -6.63
C VAL A 41 14.84 -9.11 -6.64
N THR A 42 15.51 -9.41 -5.53
CA THR A 42 16.19 -10.69 -5.33
C THR A 42 15.21 -11.67 -4.69
N VAL A 43 15.53 -12.96 -4.71
CA VAL A 43 14.72 -14.00 -4.02
C VAL A 43 14.64 -13.81 -2.50
N ARG A 44 15.45 -12.94 -1.90
CA ARG A 44 15.37 -12.58 -0.47
C ARG A 44 14.33 -11.49 -0.19
N GLY A 45 13.87 -10.77 -1.22
CA GLY A 45 12.88 -9.70 -1.09
C GLY A 45 11.47 -10.24 -0.96
N ASP A 46 11.20 -10.98 0.11
CA ASP A 46 9.98 -11.76 0.31
C ASP A 46 8.73 -10.92 0.65
N CYS A 47 8.90 -9.67 1.09
CA CYS A 47 7.80 -8.73 1.33
C CYS A 47 7.40 -7.90 0.10
N ILE A 48 8.20 -7.89 -0.97
CA ILE A 48 7.98 -7.04 -2.14
C ILE A 48 6.85 -7.61 -3.01
N VAL A 49 5.89 -6.77 -3.40
CA VAL A 49 4.77 -7.15 -4.30
C VAL A 49 4.80 -6.45 -5.65
N CYS A 50 5.59 -5.39 -5.79
CA CYS A 50 5.89 -4.78 -7.08
C CYS A 50 7.17 -3.92 -6.99
N ILE A 51 7.76 -3.65 -8.15
CA ILE A 51 9.00 -2.91 -8.32
C ILE A 51 8.81 -1.71 -9.27
N GLY A 52 9.74 -0.76 -9.25
CA GLY A 52 9.70 0.44 -10.08
C GLY A 52 8.58 1.39 -9.71
N LEU A 53 8.27 1.52 -8.41
CA LEU A 53 7.25 2.42 -7.89
C LEU A 53 7.47 3.86 -8.35
N LYS A 54 6.41 4.44 -8.92
CA LYS A 54 6.30 5.86 -9.28
C LYS A 54 5.02 6.42 -8.68
N ILE A 55 5.14 7.46 -7.88
CA ILE A 55 3.99 8.17 -7.30
C ILE A 55 3.60 9.29 -8.27
N GLY A 56 2.38 9.21 -8.82
CA GLY A 56 1.86 10.23 -9.74
C GLY A 56 1.05 11.32 -9.04
N LEU A 57 0.38 10.98 -7.94
CA LEU A 57 -0.38 11.91 -7.12
C LEU A 57 -0.16 11.57 -5.64
N HIS A 58 0.05 12.58 -4.81
CA HIS A 58 0.04 12.39 -3.37
C HIS A 58 -0.53 13.61 -2.64
N LYS A 59 -1.31 13.31 -1.61
CA LYS A 59 -1.65 14.16 -0.48
C LYS A 59 -1.51 13.26 0.72
N TRP A 60 -0.42 13.41 1.46
CA TRP A 60 -0.18 12.62 2.66
C TRP A 60 -1.20 13.01 3.74
N CYS A 61 -1.66 12.03 4.50
CA CYS A 61 -2.31 12.28 5.79
C CYS A 61 -1.51 11.53 6.82
N GLU A 62 -1.20 12.23 7.90
CA GLU A 62 -0.63 11.66 9.09
C GLU A 62 -1.80 11.44 10.06
N GLU A 63 -1.81 10.28 10.70
CA GLU A 63 -2.84 9.83 11.63
C GLU A 63 -4.16 9.38 10.96
N GLY A 64 -4.92 8.53 11.67
CA GLY A 64 -6.22 8.03 11.22
C GLY A 64 -6.18 6.76 10.36
N LYS A 65 -7.37 6.28 9.99
CA LYS A 65 -7.53 4.99 9.28
C LYS A 65 -7.08 5.11 7.83
N ALA A 66 -6.44 4.07 7.32
CA ALA A 66 -6.01 3.97 5.93
C ALA A 66 -6.63 2.76 5.22
N CYS A 67 -6.80 2.90 3.91
CA CYS A 67 -7.26 1.85 3.01
C CYS A 67 -6.40 1.87 1.76
N ILE A 68 -5.67 0.79 1.52
CA ILE A 68 -4.80 0.62 0.36
C ILE A 68 -5.48 -0.33 -0.60
N GLU A 69 -5.68 0.12 -1.83
CA GLU A 69 -6.22 -0.67 -2.92
C GLU A 69 -5.11 -0.95 -3.94
N ILE A 70 -4.89 -2.22 -4.23
CA ILE A 70 -3.92 -2.69 -5.22
C ILE A 70 -4.71 -3.28 -6.39
N ILE A 71 -4.54 -2.70 -7.56
CA ILE A 71 -5.13 -3.21 -8.80
C ILE A 71 -4.01 -3.83 -9.61
N VAL A 72 -4.11 -5.14 -9.83
CA VAL A 72 -3.16 -5.93 -10.61
C VAL A 72 -3.76 -6.13 -11.99
N MET A 73 -3.05 -5.65 -13.01
CA MET A 73 -3.42 -5.70 -14.42
C MET A 73 -2.43 -6.61 -15.15
N PRO A 74 -2.77 -7.91 -15.33
CA PRO A 74 -1.98 -8.81 -16.15
C PRO A 74 -1.91 -8.31 -17.60
N PRO A 75 -0.87 -8.70 -18.37
CA PRO A 75 -0.85 -8.43 -19.80
C PRO A 75 -1.99 -9.18 -20.53
N PRO A 76 -2.56 -8.60 -21.60
CA PRO A 76 -3.77 -9.13 -22.23
C PRO A 76 -3.60 -10.54 -22.83
N TRP A 77 -2.39 -10.88 -23.29
CA TRP A 77 -2.08 -12.19 -23.87
C TRP A 77 -1.99 -13.33 -22.85
N ARG A 78 -1.95 -13.04 -21.54
CA ARG A 78 -1.85 -14.05 -20.48
C ARG A 78 -3.20 -14.71 -20.15
N GLY A 79 -4.32 -14.04 -20.45
CA GLY A 79 -5.67 -14.56 -20.21
C GLY A 79 -6.17 -14.46 -18.76
N ASP A 80 -5.33 -13.99 -17.82
CA ASP A 80 -5.74 -13.70 -16.45
C ASP A 80 -6.64 -12.45 -16.38
N LYS A 81 -7.69 -12.50 -15.54
CA LYS A 81 -8.53 -11.32 -15.26
C LYS A 81 -7.80 -10.35 -14.32
N PRO A 82 -8.07 -9.02 -14.40
CA PRO A 82 -7.63 -8.07 -13.39
C PRO A 82 -7.98 -8.50 -11.97
N LYS A 83 -7.07 -8.27 -11.04
CA LYS A 83 -7.26 -8.60 -9.61
C LYS A 83 -7.29 -7.33 -8.79
N ARG A 84 -8.07 -7.34 -7.73
CA ARG A 84 -8.20 -6.23 -6.78
C ARG A 84 -7.96 -6.74 -5.37
N ILE A 85 -7.01 -6.12 -4.66
CA ILE A 85 -6.70 -6.39 -3.26
C ILE A 85 -6.99 -5.13 -2.47
N VAL A 86 -7.69 -5.26 -1.33
CA VAL A 86 -8.03 -4.14 -0.46
C VAL A 86 -7.51 -4.43 0.94
N ILE A 87 -6.60 -3.58 1.40
CA ILE A 87 -5.96 -3.67 2.71
C ILE A 87 -6.50 -2.55 3.59
N LYS A 88 -7.07 -2.91 4.73
CA LYS A 88 -7.58 -1.97 5.74
C LYS A 88 -6.55 -1.88 6.86
N CYS A 89 -6.22 -0.66 7.24
CA CYS A 89 -5.21 -0.39 8.27
C CYS A 89 -5.77 0.64 9.26
N LEU A 90 -5.44 0.47 10.54
CA LEU A 90 -5.92 1.38 11.57
C LEU A 90 -5.18 2.73 11.55
N TYR A 91 -3.95 2.76 11.02
CA TYR A 91 -3.11 3.94 11.02
C TYR A 91 -2.45 4.18 9.64
N ALA A 92 -2.62 5.39 9.12
CA ALA A 92 -1.77 5.94 8.08
C ALA A 92 -0.39 6.28 8.68
N GLY A 93 0.68 5.86 8.01
CA GLY A 93 2.04 6.08 8.48
C GLY A 93 2.69 7.34 7.89
N PRO A 94 3.87 7.72 8.38
CA PRO A 94 4.58 8.95 8.05
C PRO A 94 5.40 8.81 6.76
N ALA A 95 5.08 7.85 5.88
CA ALA A 95 5.90 7.56 4.72
C ALA A 95 6.19 8.84 3.91
N ARG A 96 7.48 9.10 3.69
CA ARG A 96 8.01 10.12 2.76
C ARG A 96 9.12 9.55 1.88
N SER A 97 9.21 8.22 1.82
CA SER A 97 10.22 7.49 1.08
C SER A 97 9.71 7.07 -0.31
N ASN A 98 10.64 6.74 -1.20
CA ASN A 98 10.36 6.12 -2.48
C ASN A 98 9.91 4.65 -2.35
N ASN A 99 10.13 4.02 -1.18
CA ASN A 99 9.61 2.69 -0.88
C ASN A 99 8.47 2.82 0.13
N LEU A 100 7.34 2.17 -0.16
CA LEU A 100 6.13 2.23 0.66
C LEU A 100 5.81 0.86 1.24
N VAL A 101 5.64 0.80 2.57
CA VAL A 101 5.42 -0.45 3.30
C VAL A 101 4.09 -0.41 4.05
N ALA A 102 3.25 -1.40 3.83
CA ALA A 102 2.10 -1.71 4.68
C ALA A 102 2.53 -2.74 5.73
N ARG A 103 2.15 -2.52 7.00
CA ARG A 103 2.60 -3.35 8.13
C ARG A 103 1.42 -3.90 8.91
N ARG A 104 1.53 -5.15 9.33
CA ARG A 104 0.58 -5.78 10.28
C ARG A 104 0.85 -5.33 11.71
N SER A 105 2.11 -5.08 12.06
CA SER A 105 2.52 -4.56 13.39
C SER A 105 2.19 -3.08 13.59
N GLU A 106 2.35 -2.60 14.82
CA GLU A 106 2.29 -1.16 15.16
C GLU A 106 3.58 -0.39 14.81
N TYR A 107 4.69 -1.08 14.51
CA TYR A 107 5.96 -0.45 14.17
C TYR A 107 5.84 0.52 12.99
N VAL A 108 6.53 1.66 13.08
CA VAL A 108 6.51 2.72 12.07
C VAL A 108 7.94 3.20 11.77
N ASP A 109 8.27 3.34 10.48
CA ASP A 109 9.46 4.04 10.00
C ASP A 109 9.10 4.99 8.83
N SER A 110 10.10 5.65 8.24
CA SER A 110 9.93 6.60 7.13
C SER A 110 9.39 5.98 5.82
N ARG A 111 9.27 4.65 5.75
CA ARG A 111 8.69 3.91 4.61
C ARG A 111 7.26 3.45 4.91
N THR A 112 6.83 3.47 6.16
CA THR A 112 5.51 2.97 6.56
C THR A 112 4.41 3.82 5.97
N LEU A 113 3.74 3.30 4.95
CA LEU A 113 2.54 3.88 4.34
C LEU A 113 1.34 3.70 5.27
N ALA A 114 1.24 2.53 5.90
CA ALA A 114 0.21 2.23 6.87
C ALA A 114 0.64 1.09 7.81
N SER A 115 0.09 1.08 9.03
CA SER A 115 0.36 0.07 10.05
C SER A 115 -0.93 -0.49 10.64
N GLN A 116 -0.81 -1.61 11.38
CA GLN A 116 -1.96 -2.38 11.87
C GLN A 116 -2.93 -2.77 10.76
N CYS A 117 -2.36 -3.25 9.65
CA CYS A 117 -3.10 -3.72 8.49
C CYS A 117 -3.65 -5.13 8.70
N ASN A 118 -4.83 -5.40 8.16
CA ASN A 118 -5.45 -6.72 8.19
C ASN A 118 -4.79 -7.73 7.24
N MET A 119 -3.88 -7.29 6.38
CA MET A 119 -3.14 -8.12 5.44
C MET A 119 -1.66 -7.74 5.36
N ALA A 120 -0.81 -8.72 5.05
CA ALA A 120 0.59 -8.64 4.69
C ALA A 120 0.80 -9.30 3.30
N ALA A 121 2.05 -9.50 2.88
CA ALA A 121 2.35 -10.08 1.58
C ALA A 121 1.88 -11.55 1.48
N ASP A 122 2.05 -12.33 2.54
CA ASP A 122 1.70 -13.75 2.57
C ASP A 122 0.21 -14.04 2.37
N ASP A 123 -0.69 -13.13 2.76
CA ASP A 123 -2.13 -13.27 2.57
C ASP A 123 -2.60 -13.08 1.12
N ILE A 124 -1.73 -12.59 0.22
CA ILE A 124 -2.10 -12.46 -1.19
C ILE A 124 -2.41 -13.85 -1.76
N PRO A 125 -3.53 -14.04 -2.48
CA PRO A 125 -3.83 -15.33 -3.11
C PRO A 125 -2.71 -15.81 -4.05
N ASN A 126 -2.40 -17.11 -4.04
CA ASN A 126 -1.29 -17.69 -4.82
C ASN A 126 -1.44 -17.53 -6.34
N ASP A 127 -2.67 -17.47 -6.85
CA ASP A 127 -2.92 -17.11 -8.26
C ASP A 127 -2.50 -15.66 -8.55
N THR A 128 -2.76 -14.73 -7.63
CA THR A 128 -2.35 -13.34 -7.75
C THR A 128 -0.84 -13.17 -7.61
N LYS A 129 -0.18 -13.91 -6.69
CA LYS A 129 1.29 -13.94 -6.60
C LYS A 129 1.94 -14.39 -7.90
N ARG A 130 1.39 -15.44 -8.54
CA ARG A 130 1.82 -15.87 -9.87
C ARG A 130 1.63 -14.80 -10.94
N VAL A 131 0.61 -13.96 -10.81
CA VAL A 131 0.42 -12.79 -11.69
C VAL A 131 1.50 -11.74 -11.47
N LEU A 132 1.80 -11.41 -10.21
CA LEU A 132 2.84 -10.44 -9.85
C LEU A 132 4.26 -10.90 -10.24
N ALA A 133 4.50 -12.20 -10.33
CA ALA A 133 5.78 -12.75 -10.80
C ALA A 133 6.07 -12.48 -12.28
N ASP A 134 5.15 -11.90 -13.04
CA ASP A 134 5.33 -11.55 -14.45
C ASP A 134 5.78 -10.08 -14.60
N PRO A 135 6.95 -9.82 -15.22
CA PRO A 135 7.47 -8.46 -15.43
C PRO A 135 6.56 -7.51 -16.21
N PHE A 136 5.62 -8.04 -17.01
CA PHE A 136 4.68 -7.26 -17.81
C PHE A 136 3.36 -6.95 -17.08
N THR A 137 3.16 -7.51 -15.87
CA THR A 137 2.02 -7.15 -15.03
C THR A 137 2.18 -5.71 -14.55
N LEU A 138 1.17 -4.89 -14.83
CA LEU A 138 1.08 -3.53 -14.29
C LEU A 138 0.35 -3.56 -12.95
N VAL A 139 0.80 -2.74 -12.01
CA VAL A 139 0.22 -2.65 -10.67
C VAL A 139 -0.07 -1.18 -10.37
N TYR A 140 -1.31 -0.89 -9.97
CA TYR A 140 -1.74 0.43 -9.53
C TYR A 140 -2.02 0.38 -8.02
N ILE A 141 -1.56 1.40 -7.32
CA ILE A 141 -1.71 1.54 -5.88
C ILE A 141 -2.53 2.78 -5.61
N ILE A 142 -3.61 2.64 -4.86
CA ILE A 142 -4.47 3.75 -4.44
C ILE A 142 -4.62 3.66 -2.92
N SER A 143 -3.91 4.52 -2.19
CA SER A 143 -4.05 4.63 -0.74
C SER A 143 -4.91 5.84 -0.38
N ARG A 144 -5.92 5.63 0.45
CA ARG A 144 -6.78 6.68 1.00
C ARG A 144 -6.69 6.64 2.51
N CYS A 145 -6.69 7.81 3.14
CA CYS A 145 -6.72 7.92 4.60
C CYS A 145 -7.62 9.06 5.05
N ILE A 146 -8.18 8.90 6.24
CA ILE A 146 -9.04 9.88 6.89
C ILE A 146 -8.58 9.98 8.34
N SER A 147 -8.13 11.15 8.74
CA SER A 147 -7.92 11.48 10.14
C SER A 147 -9.13 12.23 10.68
N SER A 148 -9.72 11.67 11.73
CA SER A 148 -10.55 12.45 12.64
C SER A 148 -9.60 13.17 13.58
N SER A 149 -9.68 14.49 13.64
CA SER A 149 -9.11 15.29 14.70
C SER A 149 -9.89 14.99 15.99
N SER A 150 -9.65 13.82 16.59
CA SER A 150 -10.07 13.57 17.96
C SER A 150 -9.24 14.50 18.83
N ALA A 151 -9.92 15.47 19.46
CA ALA A 151 -9.37 16.36 20.47
C ALA A 151 -8.39 15.60 21.36
N SER A 152 -7.20 16.15 21.48
CA SER A 152 -6.13 15.71 22.38
C SER A 152 -6.74 15.28 23.72
N LYS A 153 -6.39 14.08 24.19
CA LYS A 153 -6.61 13.73 25.59
C LYS A 153 -5.84 14.68 26.49
#